data_AF-A0AAV3JU82-F1
#
_entry.id   AF-A0AAV3JU82-F1
#
_cell.length_a   1.000
_cell.length_b   1.000
_cell.length_c   1.000
_cell.angle_alpha   90.00
_cell.angle_beta   90.00
_cell.angle_gamma   90.00
#
_symmetry.space_group_name_H-M   'P 1'
#
loop_
_entity.id
_entity.type
_entity.pdbx_description
1 polymer ?
#
loop_
_entity_poly.entity_id
_entity_poly.type
_entity_poly.pdbx_seq_one_letter_code
_entity_poly.pdbx_strand_id
1 'polypeptide(L)'
;MSKEFTFTIKSICFDENYRPADNTRITTNFANLARGMSREENLRNTLRMIDNRFNALAHWDNPKGDRYGVELEIISVEMNIDAENRTSGLPLIEILKTNIVDKKTNERIEGIVGNNFSSYVRDYDFSVLLLDHNKNKSTFSTPEKFGELHGNLFKSFINSETYKANFKKAPVICLSVSTSKVYHRTENEHPVLGVEYKQEDYSLTDEYFQKMGLKVRYFMPPHSVAPLAFYFTGDLLSDYTNLELISTISTMETFQKIYRPEIYNANSVAGKSYQPSLKHQDYSLTRIVYDREERSRLAIEQGKFVEEQFIKPYQAILEQWSANYAPN
;
A
#
# COMPACT_ATOMS: atom_id res chain seq x y z
N MET A 1 11.30 15.18 -29.08
CA MET A 1 11.10 15.63 -27.69
C MET A 1 10.00 14.77 -27.11
N SER A 2 10.29 13.98 -26.07
CA SER A 2 9.24 13.16 -25.42
C SER A 2 8.27 14.09 -24.71
N LYS A 3 6.97 13.85 -24.86
CA LYS A 3 5.96 14.57 -24.07
C LYS A 3 6.18 14.24 -22.59
N GLU A 4 6.25 15.26 -21.75
CA GLU A 4 6.44 15.10 -20.32
C GLU A 4 5.09 14.83 -19.66
N PHE A 5 5.00 13.79 -18.83
CA PHE A 5 3.78 13.52 -18.07
C PHE A 5 3.74 14.44 -16.86
N THR A 6 2.61 15.10 -16.63
CA THR A 6 2.38 15.90 -15.42
C THR A 6 1.43 15.18 -14.49
N PHE A 7 1.47 15.53 -13.20
CA PHE A 7 0.68 14.86 -12.17
C PHE A 7 -0.17 15.86 -11.40
N THR A 8 -1.37 15.44 -11.03
CA THR A 8 -2.27 16.14 -10.12
C THR A 8 -2.55 15.27 -8.91
N ILE A 9 -2.53 15.85 -7.72
CA ILE A 9 -2.89 15.17 -6.46
C ILE A 9 -4.22 15.72 -5.96
N LYS A 10 -5.12 14.82 -5.56
CA LYS A 10 -6.33 15.13 -4.80
C LYS A 10 -6.25 14.44 -3.44
N SER A 11 -6.67 15.12 -2.38
CA SER A 11 -6.75 14.58 -1.03
C SER A 11 -8.21 14.53 -0.56
N ILE A 12 -8.61 13.42 0.06
CA ILE A 12 -9.91 13.24 0.70
C ILE A 12 -9.68 12.67 2.09
N CYS A 13 -10.36 13.20 3.11
CA CYS A 13 -10.27 12.64 4.45
C CYS A 13 -10.90 11.23 4.50
N PHE A 14 -10.20 10.27 5.09
CA PHE A 14 -10.71 8.94 5.41
C PHE A 14 -11.11 8.90 6.89
N ASP A 15 -12.32 9.38 7.17
CA ASP A 15 -12.93 9.39 8.50
C ASP A 15 -14.16 8.45 8.55
N GLU A 16 -14.93 8.50 9.63
CA GLU A 16 -16.18 7.75 9.78
C GLU A 16 -17.29 8.16 8.78
N ASN A 17 -17.17 9.34 8.18
CA ASN A 17 -18.11 9.89 7.21
C ASN A 17 -17.72 9.58 5.77
N TYR A 18 -16.51 9.05 5.54
CA TYR A 18 -16.02 8.71 4.22
C TYR A 18 -16.99 7.79 3.47
N ARG A 19 -17.35 8.21 2.26
CA ARG A 19 -18.18 7.44 1.32
C ARG A 19 -17.47 7.41 -0.03
N PRO A 20 -17.21 6.23 -0.60
CA PRO A 20 -16.77 6.13 -1.99
C PRO A 20 -17.80 6.83 -2.90
N ALA A 21 -17.36 7.58 -3.90
CA ALA A 21 -18.28 8.17 -4.86
C ALA A 21 -18.98 7.08 -5.69
N ASP A 22 -20.25 7.29 -6.03
CA ASP A 22 -21.07 6.33 -6.79
C ASP A 22 -20.45 5.94 -8.15
N ASN A 23 -19.63 6.84 -8.71
CA ASN A 23 -18.94 6.66 -9.99
C ASN A 23 -17.46 6.26 -9.84
N THR A 24 -16.93 6.23 -8.62
CA THR A 24 -15.62 5.60 -8.35
C THR A 24 -15.82 4.09 -8.28
N ARG A 25 -15.96 3.47 -9.46
CA ARG A 25 -15.73 2.02 -9.69
C ARG A 25 -14.29 1.59 -9.40
N ILE A 26 -13.58 2.36 -8.59
CA ILE A 26 -12.16 2.30 -8.36
C ILE A 26 -11.96 1.67 -6.99
N THR A 27 -11.11 0.66 -6.97
CA THR A 27 -11.19 -0.44 -6.03
C THR A 27 -9.99 -0.37 -5.11
N THR A 28 -9.95 0.65 -4.26
CA THR A 28 -8.97 0.64 -3.17
C THR A 28 -9.40 -0.31 -2.07
N ASN A 29 -8.42 -0.99 -1.46
CA ASN A 29 -8.70 -2.05 -0.48
C ASN A 29 -9.50 -1.53 0.73
N PHE A 30 -9.42 -0.23 1.03
CA PHE A 30 -10.20 0.42 2.09
C PHE A 30 -11.59 0.88 1.65
N ALA A 31 -11.85 1.08 0.35
CA ALA A 31 -13.17 1.50 -0.14
C ALA A 31 -14.24 0.44 0.11
N ASN A 32 -13.88 -0.85 0.15
CA ASN A 32 -14.82 -1.93 0.51
C ASN A 32 -15.34 -1.79 1.96
N LEU A 33 -14.47 -1.39 2.90
CA LEU A 33 -14.84 -1.14 4.30
C LEU A 33 -15.84 0.01 4.43
N ALA A 34 -15.83 0.92 3.46
CA ALA A 34 -16.64 2.11 3.41
C ALA A 34 -17.97 1.92 2.62
N ARG A 35 -18.43 0.69 2.40
CA ARG A 35 -19.70 0.36 1.71
C ARG A 35 -20.69 -0.38 2.62
N GLY A 36 -21.95 -0.41 2.19
CA GLY A 36 -23.02 -1.16 2.85
C GLY A 36 -23.57 -0.52 4.13
N MET A 37 -24.51 -1.20 4.78
CA MET A 37 -25.22 -0.68 5.97
C MET A 37 -24.30 -0.52 7.20
N SER A 38 -23.27 -1.36 7.32
CA SER A 38 -22.30 -1.32 8.43
C SER A 38 -21.12 -0.38 8.19
N ARG A 39 -21.14 0.43 7.11
CA ARG A 39 -20.05 1.35 6.71
C ARG A 39 -19.49 2.15 7.88
N GLU A 40 -20.34 2.92 8.57
CA GLU A 40 -19.91 3.88 9.59
C GLU A 40 -19.29 3.17 10.79
N GLU A 41 -19.88 2.04 11.20
CA GLU A 41 -19.34 1.21 12.28
C GLU A 41 -18.01 0.56 11.89
N ASN A 42 -17.88 0.04 10.66
CA ASN A 42 -16.64 -0.49 10.13
C ASN A 42 -15.52 0.56 10.16
N LEU A 43 -15.80 1.78 9.70
CA LEU A 43 -14.83 2.88 9.68
C LEU A 43 -14.44 3.30 11.11
N ARG A 44 -15.41 3.51 12.00
CA ARG A 44 -15.14 3.82 13.42
C ARG A 44 -14.30 2.75 14.11
N ASN A 45 -14.64 1.48 13.91
CA ASN A 45 -13.92 0.37 14.50
C ASN A 45 -12.49 0.29 13.93
N THR A 46 -12.30 0.52 12.63
CA THR A 46 -10.99 0.55 11.98
C THR A 46 -10.13 1.68 12.56
N LEU A 47 -10.63 2.92 12.58
CA LEU A 47 -9.89 4.08 13.08
C LEU A 47 -9.53 3.91 14.57
N ARG A 48 -10.45 3.39 15.39
CA ARG A 48 -10.18 3.08 16.79
C ARG A 48 -9.12 2.00 16.97
N MET A 49 -9.10 0.97 16.10
CA MET A 49 -8.04 -0.04 16.13
C MET A 49 -6.67 0.56 15.79
N ILE A 50 -6.61 1.50 14.84
CA ILE A 50 -5.38 2.23 14.49
C ILE A 50 -4.91 3.06 15.68
N ASP A 51 -5.79 3.87 16.29
CA ASP A 51 -5.45 4.68 17.47
C ASP A 51 -4.93 3.81 18.61
N ASN A 52 -5.64 2.72 18.94
CA ASN A 52 -5.23 1.80 20.00
C ASN A 52 -3.85 1.19 19.70
N ARG A 53 -3.61 0.78 18.45
CA ARG A 53 -2.32 0.20 18.06
C ARG A 53 -1.19 1.22 18.09
N PHE A 54 -1.45 2.45 17.64
CA PHE A 54 -0.49 3.54 17.69
C PHE A 54 -0.07 3.80 19.14
N ASN A 55 -1.03 3.97 20.04
CA ASN A 55 -0.77 4.26 21.44
C ASN A 55 -0.08 3.10 22.17
N ALA A 56 -0.35 1.85 21.79
CA ALA A 56 0.34 0.69 22.34
C ALA A 56 1.84 0.66 21.97
N LEU A 57 2.21 1.17 20.79
CA LEU A 57 3.61 1.29 20.38
C LEU A 57 4.26 2.56 20.94
N ALA A 58 3.54 3.69 20.91
CA ALA A 58 3.94 4.97 21.49
C ALA A 58 3.56 5.06 22.98
N HIS A 59 4.10 4.11 23.76
CA HIS A 59 3.78 3.90 25.17
C HIS A 59 4.49 4.88 26.12
N TRP A 60 5.56 5.52 25.67
CA TRP A 60 6.30 6.51 26.47
C TRP A 60 5.45 7.76 26.72
N ASP A 61 5.46 8.25 27.96
CA ASP A 61 4.65 9.40 28.40
C ASP A 61 3.16 9.29 28.03
N ASN A 62 2.65 8.05 27.96
CA ASN A 62 1.29 7.73 27.53
C ASN A 62 0.65 6.66 28.46
N PRO A 63 0.54 6.92 29.77
CA PRO A 63 0.14 5.91 30.76
C PRO A 63 -1.27 5.36 30.57
N LYS A 64 -2.16 6.11 29.90
CA LYS A 64 -3.54 5.69 29.60
C LYS A 64 -3.69 5.05 28.21
N GLY A 65 -2.68 5.15 27.35
CA GLY A 65 -2.76 4.66 25.98
C GLY A 65 -3.76 5.42 25.10
N ASP A 66 -4.03 6.69 25.39
CA ASP A 66 -5.04 7.51 24.71
C ASP A 66 -4.52 8.86 24.20
N ARG A 67 -3.21 9.13 24.34
CA ARG A 67 -2.57 10.40 23.97
C ARG A 67 -2.67 10.73 22.48
N TYR A 68 -2.49 9.77 21.61
CA TYR A 68 -2.38 10.00 20.18
C TYR A 68 -3.66 9.63 19.44
N GLY A 69 -3.96 10.35 18.36
CA GLY A 69 -4.90 9.94 17.32
C GLY A 69 -4.19 9.88 15.97
N VAL A 70 -4.63 9.01 15.08
CA VAL A 70 -4.13 8.91 13.71
C VAL A 70 -5.26 9.22 12.73
N GLU A 71 -5.11 10.33 12.02
CA GLU A 71 -5.99 10.70 10.92
C GLU A 71 -5.43 10.19 9.59
N LEU A 72 -6.32 9.84 8.67
CA LEU A 72 -5.97 9.29 7.37
C LEU A 72 -6.49 10.17 6.26
N GLU A 73 -5.66 10.36 5.24
CA GLU A 73 -6.01 11.01 3.98
C GLU A 73 -5.84 10.02 2.83
N ILE A 74 -6.85 9.92 1.98
CA ILE A 74 -6.73 9.26 0.67
C ILE A 74 -6.10 10.27 -0.28
N ILE A 75 -4.95 9.89 -0.81
CA ILE A 75 -4.23 10.62 -1.82
C ILE A 75 -4.46 9.91 -3.16
N SER A 76 -5.18 10.56 -4.06
CA SER A 76 -5.41 10.08 -5.43
C SER A 76 -4.51 10.86 -6.39
N VAL A 77 -3.71 10.13 -7.16
CA VAL A 77 -2.77 10.69 -8.15
C VAL A 77 -3.33 10.46 -9.54
N GLU A 78 -3.51 11.55 -10.27
CA GLU A 78 -3.90 11.55 -11.68
C GLU A 78 -2.70 11.97 -12.54
N MET A 79 -2.50 11.26 -13.66
CA MET A 79 -1.50 11.57 -14.67
C MET A 79 -2.17 12.25 -15.86
N ASN A 80 -1.60 13.35 -16.32
CA ASN A 80 -2.07 14.07 -17.50
C ASN A 80 -1.10 13.81 -18.65
N ILE A 81 -1.66 13.49 -19.81
CA ILE A 81 -0.95 13.34 -21.08
C ILE A 81 -1.41 14.49 -21.97
N ASP A 82 -0.48 15.28 -22.51
CA ASP A 82 -0.74 16.34 -23.52
C ASP A 82 -1.14 15.75 -24.89
N ALA A 83 -2.11 14.85 -24.91
CA ALA A 83 -2.75 14.31 -26.09
C ALA A 83 -4.18 14.88 -26.16
N GLU A 84 -4.50 15.43 -27.33
CA GLU A 84 -5.72 16.16 -27.63
C GLU A 84 -7.00 15.48 -27.07
N ASN A 85 -7.84 16.26 -26.39
CA ASN A 85 -9.26 16.00 -26.11
C ASN A 85 -9.66 14.97 -25.03
N ARG A 86 -9.02 14.95 -23.85
CA ARG A 86 -9.72 14.53 -22.62
C ARG A 86 -9.54 15.54 -21.48
N THR A 87 -10.65 15.94 -20.86
CA THR A 87 -10.76 16.93 -19.77
C THR A 87 -10.44 16.36 -18.38
N SER A 88 -10.18 15.06 -18.25
CA SER A 88 -9.91 14.39 -16.97
C SER A 88 -8.62 13.59 -17.02
N GLY A 89 -7.76 13.76 -16.02
CA GLY A 89 -6.51 13.00 -15.87
C GLY A 89 -6.75 11.50 -15.72
N LEU A 90 -5.74 10.70 -16.08
CA LEU A 90 -5.77 9.23 -15.96
C LEU A 90 -5.39 8.84 -14.54
N PRO A 91 -6.21 8.05 -13.83
CA PRO A 91 -5.87 7.69 -12.46
C PRO A 91 -4.67 6.71 -12.45
N LEU A 92 -3.70 6.97 -11.58
CA LEU A 92 -2.42 6.27 -11.55
C LEU A 92 -2.20 5.51 -10.23
N ILE A 93 -2.28 6.20 -9.10
CA ILE A 93 -2.00 5.67 -7.76
C ILE A 93 -3.06 6.18 -6.80
N GLU A 94 -3.48 5.33 -5.86
CA GLU A 94 -4.22 5.75 -4.67
C GLU A 94 -3.57 5.15 -3.42
N ILE A 95 -3.23 6.01 -2.47
CA ILE A 95 -2.48 5.68 -1.25
C ILE A 95 -3.07 6.41 -0.05
N LEU A 96 -2.83 5.88 1.13
CA LEU A 96 -3.13 6.55 2.39
C LEU A 96 -1.89 7.31 2.90
N LYS A 97 -2.12 8.53 3.36
CA LYS A 97 -1.21 9.33 4.17
C LYS A 97 -1.72 9.40 5.60
N THR A 98 -0.84 9.24 6.57
CA THR A 98 -1.15 9.41 7.99
C THR A 98 -0.84 10.83 8.46
N ASN A 99 -1.64 11.34 9.39
CA ASN A 99 -1.34 12.53 10.18
C ASN A 99 -1.58 12.19 11.66
N ILE A 100 -0.58 12.46 12.50
CA ILE A 100 -0.62 12.11 13.92
C ILE A 100 -1.06 13.33 14.70
N VAL A 101 -2.05 13.17 15.57
CA VAL A 101 -2.54 14.21 16.48
C VAL A 101 -2.08 13.86 17.90
N ASP A 102 -1.20 14.68 18.47
CA ASP A 102 -0.85 14.58 19.89
C ASP A 102 -1.88 15.37 20.71
N LYS A 103 -2.80 14.66 21.38
CA LYS A 103 -3.89 15.30 22.15
C LYS A 103 -3.38 15.99 23.42
N LYS A 104 -2.16 15.71 23.87
CA LYS A 104 -1.57 16.34 25.05
C LYS A 104 -0.97 17.70 24.71
N THR A 105 -0.29 17.82 23.59
CA THR A 105 0.33 19.09 23.13
C THR A 105 -0.53 19.85 22.14
N ASN A 106 -1.59 19.22 21.60
CA ASN A 106 -2.42 19.72 20.52
C ASN A 106 -1.64 19.99 19.23
N GLU A 107 -0.60 19.21 18.99
CA GLU A 107 0.24 19.29 17.79
C GLU A 107 -0.18 18.28 16.73
N ARG A 108 -0.01 18.68 15.47
CA ARG A 108 -0.20 17.81 14.30
C ARG A 108 1.16 17.50 13.70
N ILE A 109 1.48 16.22 13.60
CA ILE A 109 2.74 15.70 13.09
C ILE A 109 2.44 14.97 11.79
N GLU A 110 3.16 15.32 10.74
CA GLU A 110 3.04 14.67 9.43
C GLU A 110 3.55 13.22 9.54
N GLY A 111 2.75 12.26 9.07
CA GLY A 111 3.14 10.86 8.98
C GLY A 111 3.59 10.48 7.57
N ILE A 112 3.82 9.18 7.35
CA ILE A 112 4.34 8.67 6.08
C ILE A 112 3.21 8.47 5.07
N VAL A 113 3.46 8.84 3.81
CA VAL A 113 2.60 8.54 2.66
C VAL A 113 2.97 7.19 2.01
N GLY A 114 2.01 6.48 1.44
CA GLY A 114 2.25 5.19 0.75
C GLY A 114 1.58 3.98 1.40
N ASN A 115 0.86 4.19 2.50
CA ASN A 115 0.08 3.14 3.15
C ASN A 115 -1.04 2.65 2.22
N ASN A 116 -1.38 1.37 2.32
CA ASN A 116 -2.44 0.71 1.54
C ASN A 116 -2.34 0.97 0.02
N PHE A 117 -1.11 0.85 -0.50
CA PHE A 117 -0.76 1.16 -1.89
C PHE A 117 -1.64 0.44 -2.91
N SER A 118 -2.36 1.22 -3.71
CA SER A 118 -3.08 0.80 -4.89
C SER A 118 -2.52 1.49 -6.13
N SER A 119 -2.37 0.73 -7.21
CA SER A 119 -1.90 1.25 -8.50
C SER A 119 -2.67 0.61 -9.63
N TYR A 120 -3.16 1.44 -10.53
CA TYR A 120 -4.01 1.04 -11.64
C TYR A 120 -3.22 0.23 -12.67
N VAL A 121 -2.01 0.68 -13.00
CA VAL A 121 -1.13 -0.03 -13.93
C VAL A 121 -0.66 -1.35 -13.32
N ARG A 122 -0.40 -1.38 -12.00
CA ARG A 122 -0.08 -2.63 -11.30
C ARG A 122 -1.23 -3.63 -11.33
N ASP A 123 -2.46 -3.17 -11.11
CA ASP A 123 -3.63 -4.04 -11.15
C ASP A 123 -3.87 -4.61 -12.54
N TYR A 124 -3.65 -3.81 -13.61
CA TYR A 124 -3.62 -4.29 -14.98
C TYR A 124 -2.53 -5.35 -15.19
N ASP A 125 -1.28 -5.04 -14.79
CA ASP A 125 -0.14 -5.93 -14.97
C ASP A 125 -0.40 -7.32 -14.35
N PHE A 126 -0.85 -7.36 -13.08
CA PHE A 126 -1.06 -8.63 -12.37
C PHE A 126 -2.38 -9.32 -12.69
N SER A 127 -3.47 -8.57 -12.90
CA SER A 127 -4.83 -9.14 -13.02
C SER A 127 -5.29 -9.35 -14.46
N VAL A 128 -4.57 -8.79 -15.44
CA VAL A 128 -4.89 -8.95 -16.87
C VAL A 128 -3.66 -9.49 -17.60
N LEU A 129 -2.59 -8.68 -17.71
CA LEU A 129 -1.45 -8.99 -18.57
C LEU A 129 -0.73 -10.30 -18.16
N LEU A 130 -0.43 -10.48 -16.88
CA LEU A 130 0.26 -11.67 -16.38
C LEU A 130 -0.60 -12.93 -16.51
N LEU A 131 -1.90 -12.81 -16.24
CA LEU A 131 -2.84 -13.93 -16.37
C LEU A 131 -3.00 -14.35 -17.83
N ASP A 132 -3.20 -13.40 -18.73
CA ASP A 132 -3.35 -13.67 -20.16
C ASP A 132 -2.07 -14.23 -20.77
N HIS A 133 -0.89 -13.72 -20.37
CA HIS A 133 0.40 -14.25 -20.83
C HIS A 133 0.64 -15.72 -20.45
N ASN A 134 0.14 -16.15 -19.29
CA ASN A 134 0.29 -17.52 -18.81
C ASN A 134 -0.88 -18.42 -19.22
N LYS A 135 -1.92 -17.87 -19.84
CA LYS A 135 -3.07 -18.64 -20.33
C LYS A 135 -2.59 -19.68 -21.34
N ASN A 136 -2.96 -20.93 -21.10
CA ASN A 136 -2.58 -22.11 -21.91
C ASN A 136 -1.08 -22.45 -21.93
N LYS A 137 -0.25 -21.88 -21.03
CA LYS A 137 1.15 -22.30 -20.86
C LYS A 137 1.26 -23.35 -19.77
N SER A 138 2.15 -24.33 -19.98
CA SER A 138 2.47 -25.38 -19.00
C SER A 138 3.42 -24.90 -17.90
N THR A 139 4.15 -23.82 -18.15
CA THR A 139 5.13 -23.25 -17.21
C THR A 139 4.91 -21.77 -17.05
N PHE A 140 4.98 -21.32 -15.79
CA PHE A 140 4.86 -19.91 -15.45
C PHE A 140 6.04 -19.11 -16.02
N SER A 141 5.72 -17.96 -16.60
CA SER A 141 6.71 -16.97 -17.07
C SER A 141 6.12 -15.57 -16.96
N THR A 142 6.97 -14.55 -16.99
CA THR A 142 6.53 -13.15 -17.05
C THR A 142 6.56 -12.64 -18.49
N PRO A 143 5.69 -11.69 -18.85
CA PRO A 143 5.84 -10.91 -20.08
C PRO A 143 7.22 -10.23 -20.15
N GLU A 144 7.70 -9.95 -21.36
CA GLU A 144 8.86 -9.09 -21.54
C GLU A 144 8.55 -7.70 -20.94
N LYS A 145 9.52 -7.08 -20.27
CA LYS A 145 9.38 -5.76 -19.63
C LYS A 145 8.29 -5.64 -18.56
N PHE A 146 7.84 -6.77 -17.99
CA PHE A 146 6.79 -6.80 -16.98
C PHE A 146 7.06 -5.85 -15.81
N GLY A 147 6.20 -4.86 -15.58
CA GLY A 147 6.35 -3.86 -14.53
C GLY A 147 7.30 -2.68 -14.83
N GLU A 148 7.98 -2.64 -15.98
CA GLU A 148 8.87 -1.52 -16.32
C GLU A 148 8.11 -0.21 -16.50
N LEU A 149 6.97 -0.23 -17.21
CA LEU A 149 6.13 0.96 -17.40
C LEU A 149 5.66 1.52 -16.06
N HIS A 150 5.08 0.68 -15.19
CA HIS A 150 4.64 1.11 -13.88
C HIS A 150 5.79 1.62 -13.02
N GLY A 151 6.95 0.94 -13.04
CA GLY A 151 8.16 1.37 -12.35
C GLY A 151 8.62 2.76 -12.78
N ASN A 152 8.63 3.03 -14.09
CA ASN A 152 8.99 4.33 -14.64
C ASN A 152 7.97 5.41 -14.30
N LEU A 153 6.67 5.11 -14.39
CA LEU A 153 5.60 6.04 -13.98
C LEU A 153 5.69 6.40 -12.49
N PHE A 154 5.95 5.42 -11.62
CA PHE A 154 6.14 5.66 -10.19
C PHE A 154 7.36 6.55 -9.93
N LYS A 155 8.53 6.22 -10.53
CA LYS A 155 9.74 7.05 -10.42
C LYS A 155 9.51 8.47 -10.94
N SER A 156 8.81 8.62 -12.05
CA SER A 156 8.45 9.93 -12.60
C SER A 156 7.56 10.72 -11.64
N PHE A 157 6.60 10.07 -11.00
CA PHE A 157 5.73 10.71 -10.02
C PHE A 157 6.52 11.18 -8.80
N ILE A 158 7.27 10.31 -8.12
CA ILE A 158 7.98 10.67 -6.88
C ILE A 158 9.06 11.75 -7.09
N ASN A 159 9.61 11.85 -8.31
CA ASN A 159 10.61 12.86 -8.66
C ASN A 159 10.00 14.18 -9.18
N SER A 160 8.68 14.21 -9.42
CA SER A 160 7.98 15.38 -9.96
C SER A 160 7.90 16.52 -8.96
N GLU A 161 7.77 17.75 -9.48
CA GLU A 161 7.51 18.93 -8.65
C GLU A 161 6.18 18.82 -7.91
N THR A 162 5.17 18.16 -8.50
CA THR A 162 3.90 17.88 -7.82
C THR A 162 4.12 17.06 -6.54
N TYR A 163 4.96 16.02 -6.57
CA TYR A 163 5.25 15.22 -5.38
C TYR A 163 5.99 16.05 -4.33
N LYS A 164 7.06 16.73 -4.71
CA LYS A 164 7.89 17.55 -3.80
C LYS A 164 7.10 18.71 -3.17
N ALA A 165 6.12 19.26 -3.88
CA ALA A 165 5.25 20.30 -3.37
C ALA A 165 4.25 19.80 -2.30
N ASN A 166 3.94 18.50 -2.28
CA ASN A 166 2.94 17.91 -1.39
C ASN A 166 3.54 17.04 -0.28
N PHE A 167 4.72 16.46 -0.49
CA PHE A 167 5.36 15.53 0.44
C PHE A 167 6.84 15.83 0.59
N LYS A 168 7.31 15.81 1.84
CA LYS A 168 8.71 16.10 2.18
C LYS A 168 9.63 14.88 2.18
N LYS A 169 9.05 13.68 2.29
CA LYS A 169 9.77 12.41 2.41
C LYS A 169 9.26 11.42 1.38
N ALA A 170 10.14 10.49 1.00
CA ALA A 170 9.79 9.40 0.11
C ALA A 170 8.69 8.51 0.72
N PRO A 171 7.89 7.81 -0.10
CA PRO A 171 6.82 6.97 0.42
C PRO A 171 7.40 5.68 1.01
N VAL A 172 6.69 5.13 2.01
CA VAL A 172 6.92 3.76 2.50
C VAL A 172 5.66 2.95 2.23
N ILE A 173 5.83 1.87 1.47
CA ILE A 173 4.75 0.94 1.14
C ILE A 173 4.88 -0.27 2.06
N CYS A 174 3.93 -0.45 2.96
CA CYS A 174 3.91 -1.57 3.90
C CYS A 174 2.84 -2.58 3.51
N LEU A 175 3.23 -3.83 3.29
CA LEU A 175 2.36 -4.91 2.80
C LEU A 175 2.46 -6.16 3.68
N SER A 176 1.53 -7.08 3.45
CA SER A 176 1.68 -8.42 3.99
C SER A 176 2.84 -9.16 3.36
N VAL A 177 3.55 -9.97 4.16
CA VAL A 177 4.43 -11.02 3.65
C VAL A 177 3.69 -12.04 2.77
N SER A 178 4.41 -12.60 1.80
CA SER A 178 3.92 -13.62 0.85
C SER A 178 3.84 -15.02 1.48
N THR A 179 2.75 -15.75 1.23
CA THR A 179 2.57 -17.16 1.68
C THR A 179 3.44 -18.17 0.95
N SER A 180 4.04 -17.77 -0.17
CA SER A 180 4.92 -18.64 -0.98
C SER A 180 6.37 -18.66 -0.50
N LYS A 181 6.69 -17.92 0.58
CA LYS A 181 8.06 -17.71 1.05
C LYS A 181 8.20 -18.04 2.52
N VAL A 182 9.41 -18.45 2.90
CA VAL A 182 9.81 -18.66 4.28
C VAL A 182 10.65 -17.47 4.74
N TYR A 183 10.36 -16.98 5.93
CA TYR A 183 11.02 -15.85 6.55
C TYR A 183 11.78 -16.32 7.79
N HIS A 184 13.04 -15.94 7.89
CA HIS A 184 13.93 -16.33 8.97
C HIS A 184 14.21 -15.14 9.89
N ARG A 185 13.87 -15.29 11.17
CA ARG A 185 14.12 -14.29 12.21
C ARG A 185 15.63 -14.07 12.35
N THR A 186 16.05 -12.81 12.39
CA THR A 186 17.44 -12.42 12.64
C THR A 186 17.66 -12.02 14.10
N GLU A 187 18.87 -11.59 14.43
CA GLU A 187 19.20 -10.99 15.72
C GLU A 187 18.97 -9.47 15.75
N ASN A 188 18.72 -8.85 14.60
CA ASN A 188 18.51 -7.41 14.52
C ASN A 188 17.11 -7.04 15.03
N GLU A 189 17.05 -6.06 15.92
CA GLU A 189 15.81 -5.59 16.54
C GLU A 189 15.80 -4.07 16.60
N HIS A 190 14.79 -3.47 15.96
CA HIS A 190 14.54 -2.04 15.95
C HIS A 190 13.51 -1.69 17.04
N PRO A 191 13.67 -0.59 17.81
CA PRO A 191 12.76 -0.26 18.92
C PRO A 191 11.29 -0.06 18.50
N VAL A 192 11.04 0.34 17.25
CA VAL A 192 9.69 0.54 16.72
C VAL A 192 9.25 -0.56 15.75
N LEU A 193 10.15 -0.97 14.85
CA LEU A 193 9.82 -1.93 13.80
C LEU A 193 9.87 -3.37 14.35
N GLY A 194 10.50 -3.58 15.52
CA GLY A 194 10.66 -4.86 16.17
C GLY A 194 11.71 -5.71 15.48
N VAL A 195 11.51 -7.03 15.50
CA VAL A 195 12.53 -7.99 15.06
C VAL A 195 12.54 -8.09 13.55
N GLU A 196 13.74 -8.03 12.95
CA GLU A 196 13.91 -8.21 11.52
C GLU A 196 13.86 -9.69 11.11
N TYR A 197 13.20 -9.93 9.98
CA TYR A 197 13.18 -11.20 9.27
C TYR A 197 13.84 -11.06 7.89
N LYS A 198 14.42 -12.15 7.40
CA LYS A 198 15.02 -12.23 6.06
C LYS A 198 14.38 -13.32 5.22
N GLN A 199 14.39 -13.10 3.92
CA GLN A 199 13.88 -13.97 2.88
C GLN A 199 14.83 -13.83 1.68
N GLU A 200 15.39 -14.93 1.18
CA GLU A 200 16.47 -14.89 0.17
C GLU A 200 16.08 -15.48 -1.20
N ASP A 201 14.99 -16.25 -1.27
CA ASP A 201 14.45 -16.74 -2.54
C ASP A 201 13.99 -15.61 -3.46
N TYR A 202 14.02 -15.86 -4.77
CA TYR A 202 13.41 -14.96 -5.75
C TYR A 202 11.91 -14.72 -5.47
N SER A 203 11.47 -13.48 -5.65
CA SER A 203 10.07 -13.06 -5.50
C SER A 203 9.70 -12.07 -6.61
N LEU A 204 8.71 -12.45 -7.41
CA LEU A 204 8.19 -11.61 -8.49
C LEU A 204 7.68 -10.25 -7.98
N THR A 205 7.09 -10.23 -6.79
CA THR A 205 6.61 -8.98 -6.20
C THR A 205 7.78 -8.08 -5.82
N ASP A 206 8.84 -8.63 -5.23
CA ASP A 206 10.01 -7.85 -4.86
C ASP A 206 10.75 -7.31 -6.11
N GLU A 207 10.90 -8.12 -7.17
CA GLU A 207 11.43 -7.65 -8.46
C GLU A 207 10.56 -6.52 -9.06
N TYR A 208 9.24 -6.66 -8.98
CA TYR A 208 8.31 -5.66 -9.50
C TYR A 208 8.43 -4.32 -8.77
N PHE A 209 8.52 -4.34 -7.42
CA PHE A 209 8.76 -3.13 -6.64
C PHE A 209 10.20 -2.60 -6.83
N GLN A 210 11.18 -3.44 -7.14
CA GLN A 210 12.53 -3.00 -7.49
C GLN A 210 12.53 -2.14 -8.77
N LYS A 211 11.66 -2.41 -9.75
CA LYS A 211 11.51 -1.55 -10.96
C LYS A 211 11.02 -0.14 -10.63
N MET A 212 10.32 0.01 -9.50
CA MET A 212 9.92 1.30 -8.93
C MET A 212 11.07 1.99 -8.15
N GLY A 213 12.24 1.36 -8.06
CA GLY A 213 13.39 1.86 -7.30
C GLY A 213 13.37 1.49 -5.81
N LEU A 214 12.46 0.62 -5.39
CA LEU A 214 12.25 0.29 -3.98
C LEU A 214 13.05 -0.94 -3.56
N LYS A 215 13.51 -0.92 -2.31
CA LYS A 215 14.10 -2.06 -1.60
C LYS A 215 13.10 -2.57 -0.57
N VAL A 216 13.22 -3.84 -0.17
CA VAL A 216 12.35 -4.45 0.83
C VAL A 216 13.13 -4.82 2.09
N ARG A 217 12.49 -4.65 3.25
CA ARG A 217 12.89 -5.27 4.52
C ARG A 217 11.66 -5.80 5.24
N TYR A 218 11.83 -6.85 6.04
CA TYR A 218 10.73 -7.48 6.76
C TYR A 218 10.94 -7.31 8.26
N PHE A 219 9.93 -6.77 8.93
CA PHE A 219 9.99 -6.52 10.36
C PHE A 219 8.70 -6.98 11.02
N MET A 220 8.82 -7.61 12.19
CA MET A 220 7.70 -7.95 13.05
C MET A 220 7.65 -6.96 14.21
N PRO A 221 6.72 -5.98 14.19
CA PRO A 221 6.61 -4.98 15.24
C PRO A 221 6.35 -5.59 16.61
N PRO A 222 6.73 -4.90 17.71
CA PRO A 222 6.47 -5.38 19.06
C PRO A 222 4.98 -5.72 19.26
N HIS A 223 4.70 -6.91 19.79
CA HIS A 223 3.35 -7.44 20.02
C HIS A 223 2.51 -7.72 18.76
N SER A 224 3.12 -7.70 17.57
CA SER A 224 2.51 -8.32 16.38
C SER A 224 2.79 -9.82 16.34
N VAL A 225 2.00 -10.54 15.54
CA VAL A 225 2.10 -12.01 15.42
C VAL A 225 2.77 -12.47 14.13
N ALA A 226 3.01 -11.57 13.17
CA ALA A 226 3.65 -11.85 11.89
C ALA A 226 4.44 -10.64 11.37
N PRO A 227 5.52 -10.85 10.59
CA PRO A 227 6.27 -9.76 9.97
C PRO A 227 5.47 -9.05 8.86
N LEU A 228 5.74 -7.76 8.69
CA LEU A 228 5.28 -6.93 7.58
C LEU A 228 6.44 -6.66 6.62
N ALA A 229 6.13 -6.52 5.33
CA ALA A 229 7.10 -6.14 4.30
C ALA A 229 7.07 -4.62 4.09
N PHE A 230 8.21 -3.97 4.26
CA PHE A 230 8.39 -2.53 4.07
C PHE A 230 9.19 -2.28 2.80
N TYR A 231 8.56 -1.67 1.80
CA TYR A 231 9.19 -1.23 0.56
C TYR A 231 9.47 0.27 0.62
N PHE A 232 10.71 0.66 0.40
CA PHE A 232 11.18 2.04 0.59
C PHE A 232 12.36 2.38 -0.31
N THR A 233 12.63 3.68 -0.43
CA THR A 233 13.91 4.22 -0.95
C THR A 233 14.72 4.82 0.20
N GLY A 234 16.03 5.00 0.03
CA GLY A 234 16.88 5.54 1.10
C GLY A 234 17.14 4.54 2.23
N ASP A 235 17.07 5.02 3.47
CA ASP A 235 17.26 4.26 4.70
C ASP A 235 16.03 4.33 5.62
N LEU A 236 15.24 3.25 5.62
CA LEU A 236 14.04 3.10 6.45
C LEU A 236 14.29 3.37 7.95
N LEU A 237 15.49 3.06 8.46
CA LEU A 237 15.78 3.14 9.90
C LEU A 237 16.16 4.55 10.36
N SER A 238 16.64 5.38 9.45
CA SER A 238 17.24 6.68 9.77
C SER A 238 16.44 7.86 9.20
N ASP A 239 15.77 7.68 8.07
CA ASP A 239 15.09 8.77 7.35
C ASP A 239 13.71 9.13 7.98
N TYR A 240 13.19 8.26 8.85
CA TYR A 240 11.86 8.40 9.46
C TYR A 240 11.95 8.35 10.99
N THR A 241 11.14 9.19 11.63
CA THR A 241 11.01 9.25 13.08
C THR A 241 10.21 8.05 13.61
N ASN A 242 10.32 7.80 14.91
CA ASN A 242 9.57 6.75 15.59
C ASN A 242 8.05 6.91 15.39
N LEU A 243 7.50 8.12 15.52
CA LEU A 243 6.06 8.35 15.37
C LEU A 243 5.59 8.15 13.93
N GLU A 244 6.39 8.54 12.94
CA GLU A 244 6.13 8.27 11.53
C GLU A 244 6.05 6.76 11.25
N LEU A 245 7.04 5.98 11.70
CA LEU A 245 7.06 4.53 11.54
C LEU A 245 5.90 3.84 12.30
N ILE A 246 5.61 4.29 13.53
CA ILE A 246 4.47 3.78 14.30
C ILE A 246 3.16 4.03 13.54
N SER A 247 2.98 5.21 12.93
CA SER A 247 1.75 5.51 12.16
C SER A 247 1.55 4.52 11.01
N THR A 248 2.60 4.20 10.25
CA THR A 248 2.55 3.19 9.19
C THR A 248 2.22 1.81 9.74
N ILE A 249 2.88 1.39 10.83
CA ILE A 249 2.63 0.08 11.46
C ILE A 249 1.18 -0.01 11.95
N SER A 250 0.70 0.99 12.71
CA SER A 250 -0.64 0.96 13.30
C SER A 250 -1.74 0.91 12.24
N THR A 251 -1.56 1.64 11.15
CA THR A 251 -2.47 1.66 10.02
C THR A 251 -2.44 0.34 9.26
N MET A 252 -1.25 -0.10 8.83
CA MET A 252 -1.14 -1.27 7.97
C MET A 252 -1.39 -2.58 8.69
N GLU A 253 -0.95 -2.74 9.94
CA GLU A 253 -1.27 -3.93 10.73
C GLU A 253 -2.78 -4.05 10.97
N THR A 254 -3.47 -2.93 11.25
CA THR A 254 -4.93 -2.93 11.40
C THR A 254 -5.61 -3.41 10.11
N PHE A 255 -5.23 -2.84 8.97
CA PHE A 255 -5.73 -3.30 7.68
C PHE A 255 -5.40 -4.78 7.42
N GLN A 256 -4.19 -5.24 7.74
CA GLN A 256 -3.85 -6.66 7.56
C GLN A 256 -4.62 -7.59 8.51
N LYS A 257 -4.96 -7.17 9.74
CA LYS A 257 -5.85 -7.93 10.64
C LYS A 257 -7.25 -8.08 10.08
N ILE A 258 -7.72 -7.11 9.30
CA ILE A 258 -9.02 -7.17 8.62
C ILE A 258 -8.92 -8.02 7.35
N TYR A 259 -7.88 -7.81 6.55
CA TYR A 259 -7.75 -8.43 5.23
C TYR A 259 -7.27 -9.88 5.28
N ARG A 260 -6.38 -10.19 6.23
CA ARG A 260 -5.67 -11.48 6.36
C ARG A 260 -5.54 -11.87 7.85
N PRO A 261 -6.64 -11.97 8.61
CA PRO A 261 -6.61 -12.40 10.01
C PRO A 261 -5.90 -13.73 10.24
N GLU A 262 -5.89 -14.64 9.27
CA GLU A 262 -5.18 -15.94 9.33
C GLU A 262 -3.67 -15.76 9.54
N ILE A 263 -3.13 -14.59 9.18
CA ILE A 263 -1.71 -14.24 9.32
C ILE A 263 -1.52 -13.23 10.45
N TYR A 264 -2.26 -12.12 10.46
CA TYR A 264 -2.00 -10.98 11.35
C TYR A 264 -2.88 -10.92 12.59
N ASN A 265 -3.93 -11.74 12.65
CA ASN A 265 -4.77 -11.91 13.83
C ASN A 265 -4.80 -13.38 14.27
N ALA A 266 -3.74 -14.13 13.93
CA ALA A 266 -3.51 -15.49 14.39
C ALA A 266 -3.27 -15.50 15.91
N ASN A 267 -3.68 -16.58 16.57
CA ASN A 267 -3.46 -16.75 18.01
C ASN A 267 -2.06 -17.30 18.32
N SER A 268 -1.26 -17.56 17.28
CA SER A 268 0.14 -18.00 17.36
C SER A 268 1.08 -16.96 16.75
N VAL A 269 2.23 -16.76 17.40
CA VAL A 269 3.27 -15.81 16.96
C VAL A 269 4.23 -16.50 16.00
N ALA A 270 4.67 -15.78 14.97
CA ALA A 270 5.70 -16.24 14.04
C ALA A 270 6.98 -16.70 14.75
N GLY A 271 7.40 -17.93 14.47
CA GLY A 271 8.62 -18.51 15.03
C GLY A 271 9.90 -17.97 14.40
N LYS A 272 11.04 -18.62 14.72
CA LYS A 272 12.36 -18.31 14.11
C LYS A 272 12.41 -18.57 12.60
N SER A 273 11.59 -19.51 12.13
CA SER A 273 11.35 -19.79 10.72
C SER A 273 9.84 -19.76 10.52
N TYR A 274 9.35 -18.90 9.65
CA TYR A 274 7.92 -18.63 9.52
C TYR A 274 7.49 -18.62 8.06
N GLN A 275 6.50 -19.43 7.72
CA GLN A 275 5.81 -19.37 6.44
C GLN A 275 4.34 -19.00 6.70
N PRO A 276 3.86 -17.83 6.23
CA PRO A 276 2.49 -17.43 6.46
C PRO A 276 1.53 -18.29 5.64
N SER A 277 0.32 -18.53 6.16
CA SER A 277 -0.67 -19.37 5.51
C SER A 277 -2.08 -18.80 5.66
N LEU A 278 -2.79 -18.63 4.54
CA LEU A 278 -4.21 -18.27 4.53
C LEU A 278 -5.14 -19.45 4.86
N LYS A 279 -4.57 -20.64 5.09
CA LYS A 279 -5.33 -21.82 5.53
C LYS A 279 -5.25 -22.03 7.03
N HIS A 280 -4.49 -21.20 7.75
CA HIS A 280 -4.39 -21.27 9.21
C HIS A 280 -5.77 -21.04 9.84
N GLN A 281 -6.18 -21.93 10.75
CA GLN A 281 -7.53 -21.91 11.34
C GLN A 281 -7.57 -21.27 12.73
N ASP A 282 -6.43 -21.18 13.41
CA ASP A 282 -6.36 -20.65 14.78
C ASP A 282 -6.12 -19.13 14.75
N TYR A 283 -7.17 -18.39 14.43
CA TYR A 283 -7.17 -16.94 14.37
C TYR A 283 -8.47 -16.34 14.89
N SER A 284 -8.41 -15.06 15.25
CA SER A 284 -9.57 -14.29 15.67
C SER A 284 -10.10 -13.40 14.54
N LEU A 285 -11.41 -13.22 14.43
CA LEU A 285 -12.00 -12.23 13.53
C LEU A 285 -12.17 -10.88 14.24
N THR A 286 -12.03 -9.80 13.47
CA THR A 286 -12.42 -8.47 13.95
C THR A 286 -13.94 -8.32 13.87
N ARG A 287 -14.50 -7.28 14.49
CA ARG A 287 -15.91 -6.91 14.32
C ARG A 287 -16.18 -6.11 13.05
N ILE A 288 -15.24 -6.09 12.11
CA ILE A 288 -15.30 -5.32 10.88
C ILE A 288 -15.61 -6.30 9.73
N VAL A 289 -16.69 -6.04 9.01
CA VAL A 289 -17.10 -6.86 7.87
C VAL A 289 -16.29 -6.42 6.64
N TYR A 290 -15.63 -7.38 5.98
CA TYR A 290 -14.83 -7.14 4.79
C TYR A 290 -15.07 -8.25 3.75
N ASP A 291 -15.51 -7.85 2.55
CA ASP A 291 -15.83 -8.79 1.48
C ASP A 291 -14.63 -9.01 0.55
N ARG A 292 -13.97 -10.16 0.72
CA ARG A 292 -12.83 -10.57 -0.11
C ARG A 292 -13.22 -10.96 -1.54
N GLU A 293 -14.41 -11.50 -1.74
CA GLU A 293 -14.89 -11.93 -3.06
C GLU A 293 -15.20 -10.71 -3.91
N GLU A 294 -15.95 -9.76 -3.34
CA GLU A 294 -16.22 -8.47 -3.97
C GLU A 294 -14.91 -7.77 -4.32
N ARG A 295 -13.96 -7.69 -3.37
CA ARG A 295 -12.65 -7.07 -3.62
C ARG A 295 -11.89 -7.75 -4.76
N SER A 296 -11.95 -9.09 -4.85
CA SER A 296 -11.26 -9.83 -5.91
C SER A 296 -11.89 -9.58 -7.28
N ARG A 297 -13.23 -9.55 -7.37
CA ARG A 297 -13.95 -9.17 -8.59
C ARG A 297 -13.61 -7.75 -9.02
N LEU A 298 -13.65 -6.82 -8.07
CA LEU A 298 -13.38 -5.41 -8.26
C LEU A 298 -11.96 -5.16 -8.81
N ALA A 299 -10.94 -5.88 -8.31
CA ALA A 299 -9.57 -5.77 -8.84
C ALA A 299 -9.47 -6.16 -10.33
N ILE A 300 -10.23 -7.18 -10.77
CA ILE A 300 -10.28 -7.59 -12.18
C ILE A 300 -11.00 -6.54 -13.03
N GLU A 301 -12.13 -6.01 -12.56
CA GLU A 301 -12.86 -4.94 -13.22
C GLU A 301 -11.99 -3.68 -13.40
N GLN A 302 -11.23 -3.32 -12.36
CA GLN A 302 -10.27 -2.21 -12.43
C GLN A 302 -9.16 -2.51 -13.45
N GLY A 303 -8.57 -3.71 -13.44
CA GLY A 303 -7.56 -4.10 -14.42
C GLY A 303 -8.05 -3.97 -15.87
N LYS A 304 -9.28 -4.39 -16.15
CA LYS A 304 -9.91 -4.25 -17.48
C LYS A 304 -10.21 -2.80 -17.83
N PHE A 305 -10.71 -2.01 -16.89
CA PHE A 305 -10.92 -0.58 -17.08
C PHE A 305 -9.62 0.12 -17.46
N VAL A 306 -8.52 -0.20 -16.76
CA VAL A 306 -7.18 0.35 -17.04
C VAL A 306 -6.72 -0.10 -18.42
N GLU A 307 -6.93 -1.36 -18.79
CA GLU A 307 -6.61 -1.84 -20.14
C GLU A 307 -7.31 -0.99 -21.22
N GLU A 308 -8.62 -0.77 -21.09
CA GLU A 308 -9.45 -0.09 -22.10
C GLU A 308 -9.28 1.43 -22.13
N GLN A 309 -9.11 2.07 -20.97
CA GLN A 309 -9.13 3.53 -20.85
C GLN A 309 -7.74 4.16 -20.71
N PHE A 310 -6.73 3.37 -20.34
CA PHE A 310 -5.37 3.85 -20.10
C PHE A 310 -4.37 3.13 -21.00
N ILE A 311 -4.24 1.81 -20.92
CA ILE A 311 -3.16 1.10 -21.61
C ILE A 311 -3.35 1.11 -23.13
N LYS A 312 -4.48 0.61 -23.65
CA LYS A 312 -4.73 0.53 -25.11
C LYS A 312 -4.74 1.90 -25.81
N PRO A 313 -5.44 2.94 -25.30
CA PRO A 313 -5.52 4.22 -26.01
C PRO A 313 -4.19 4.95 -26.10
N TYR A 314 -3.30 4.74 -25.13
CA TYR A 314 -2.03 5.46 -25.03
C TYR A 314 -0.81 4.55 -25.23
N GLN A 315 -1.00 3.31 -25.68
CA GLN A 315 0.05 2.28 -25.74
C GLN A 315 1.33 2.79 -26.42
N ALA A 316 1.23 3.33 -27.63
CA ALA A 316 2.39 3.82 -28.37
C ALA A 316 3.13 4.95 -27.64
N ILE A 317 2.38 5.86 -27.00
CA ILE A 317 2.96 6.98 -26.23
C ILE A 317 3.65 6.45 -24.97
N LEU A 318 3.01 5.54 -24.24
CA LEU A 318 3.53 4.95 -23.01
C LEU A 318 4.77 4.09 -23.27
N GLU A 319 4.77 3.28 -24.32
CA GLU A 319 5.92 2.46 -24.72
C GLU A 319 7.09 3.32 -25.16
N GLN A 320 6.85 4.32 -26.03
CA GLN A 320 7.89 5.24 -26.47
C GLN A 320 8.45 6.05 -25.29
N TRP A 321 7.59 6.54 -24.40
CA TRP A 321 8.03 7.28 -23.21
C TRP A 321 8.84 6.39 -22.27
N SER A 322 8.33 5.19 -21.94
CA SER A 322 8.98 4.28 -20.99
C SER A 322 10.34 3.78 -21.51
N ALA A 323 10.47 3.52 -22.81
CA ALA A 323 11.72 3.10 -23.43
C ALA A 323 12.82 4.19 -23.39
N ASN A 324 12.42 5.47 -23.30
CA ASN A 324 13.34 6.61 -23.24
C ASN A 324 13.42 7.23 -21.84
N TYR A 325 12.78 6.62 -20.84
CA TYR A 325 12.76 7.16 -19.49
C TYR A 325 14.13 6.99 -18.83
N ALA A 326 14.82 8.11 -18.62
CA ALA A 326 15.97 8.20 -17.74
C ALA A 326 15.52 8.94 -16.47
N PRO A 327 15.71 8.35 -15.28
CA PRO A 327 15.52 9.10 -14.05
C PRO A 327 16.57 10.23 -14.02
N ASN A 328 16.10 11.48 -13.94
CA ASN A 328 16.95 12.65 -13.74
C ASN A 328 17.63 12.62 -12.38
#